data_AF-C4IBQ3-F1
#
_entry.id   AF-C4IBQ3-F1
#
_cell.length_a   1.000
_cell.length_b   1.000
_cell.length_c   1.000
_cell.angle_alpha   90.00
_cell.angle_beta   90.00
_cell.angle_gamma   90.00
#
_symmetry.space_group_name_H-M   'P 1'
#
loop_
_entity.id
_entity.type
_entity.pdbx_description
1 polymer ?
#
loop_
_entity_poly.entity_id
_entity_poly.type
_entity_poly.pdbx_seq_one_letter_code
_entity_poly.pdbx_strand_id
1 'polypeptide(L)'
;MQDGKFKGYSLIDNTQMLEESRNYIFIANVFAYTFLFMISLIAVANVFNTISTNIKMRRRELAMLRSVGMSDHEFQKMMNFECGFYGMKALLLGIPTALIISLLIFNGMIYGGLDDINFIMPWASIGISVFGVLFIVFITMLYTISKIKKENIIDALRDDLT
;
A
#
# COMPACT_ATOMS: atom_id res chain seq x y z
N MET A 1 -9.96 50.06 39.27
CA MET A 1 -8.65 49.43 39.02
C MET A 1 -8.82 47.91 39.12
N GLN A 2 -9.25 47.23 38.05
CA GLN A 2 -9.28 45.76 37.98
C GLN A 2 -9.64 45.35 36.54
N ASP A 3 -8.72 45.52 35.59
CA ASP A 3 -9.01 45.11 34.20
C ASP A 3 -7.75 44.79 33.39
N GLY A 4 -6.83 44.02 33.97
CA GLY A 4 -5.53 43.77 33.32
C GLY A 4 -4.86 42.41 33.58
N LYS A 5 -5.45 41.51 34.39
CA LYS A 5 -4.78 40.24 34.75
C LYS A 5 -5.44 38.95 34.23
N PHE A 6 -6.63 39.02 33.61
CA PHE A 6 -7.36 37.80 33.20
C PHE A 6 -7.11 37.34 31.75
N LYS A 7 -6.47 38.17 30.91
CA LYS A 7 -6.21 37.81 29.51
C LYS A 7 -4.99 36.88 29.33
N GLY A 8 -4.06 36.85 30.29
CA GLY A 8 -2.84 36.05 30.22
C GLY A 8 -3.00 34.58 30.64
N TYR A 9 -3.89 34.28 31.58
CA TYR A 9 -4.10 32.90 32.07
C TYR A 9 -4.97 32.06 31.13
N SER A 10 -5.95 32.66 30.45
CA SER A 10 -6.81 31.94 29.50
C SER A 10 -6.10 31.59 28.18
N LEU A 11 -5.05 32.33 27.80
CA LEU A 11 -4.26 32.02 26.61
C LEU A 11 -3.29 30.86 26.85
N ILE A 12 -2.70 30.77 28.04
CA ILE A 12 -1.78 29.69 28.42
C ILE A 12 -2.52 28.34 28.50
N ASP A 13 -3.75 28.33 29.03
CA ASP A 13 -4.54 27.11 29.23
C ASP A 13 -4.97 26.46 27.90
N ASN A 14 -5.45 27.27 26.94
CA ASN A 14 -5.78 26.78 25.60
C ASN A 14 -4.54 26.29 24.82
N THR A 15 -3.37 26.92 25.03
CA THR A 15 -2.12 26.44 24.41
C THR A 15 -1.62 25.15 25.07
N GLN A 16 -1.75 25.00 26.38
CA GLN A 16 -1.31 23.81 27.13
C GLN A 16 -2.21 22.59 26.83
N MET A 17 -3.53 22.75 26.73
CA MET A 17 -4.44 21.67 26.32
C MET A 17 -4.24 21.22 24.86
N LEU A 18 -3.88 22.15 23.97
CA LEU A 18 -3.56 21.84 22.57
C LEU A 18 -2.18 21.16 22.43
N GLU A 19 -1.21 21.49 23.28
CA GLU A 19 0.09 20.84 23.32
C GLU A 19 -0.02 19.39 23.83
N GLU A 20 -0.81 19.13 24.87
CA GLU A 20 -1.07 17.76 25.34
C GLU A 20 -1.79 16.93 24.28
N SER A 21 -2.89 17.45 23.70
CA SER A 21 -3.65 16.75 22.64
C SER A 21 -2.78 16.49 21.39
N ARG A 22 -1.93 17.45 21.01
CA ARG A 22 -0.99 17.29 19.90
C ARG A 22 0.05 16.22 20.17
N ASN A 23 0.56 16.11 21.41
CA ASN A 23 1.51 15.07 21.78
C ASN A 23 0.88 13.67 21.70
N TYR A 24 -0.35 13.49 22.17
CA TYR A 24 -1.08 12.22 22.02
C TYR A 24 -1.32 11.85 20.55
N ILE A 25 -1.79 12.81 19.74
CA ILE A 25 -2.00 12.60 18.29
C ILE A 25 -0.68 12.32 17.57
N PHE A 26 0.40 13.02 17.94
CA PHE A 26 1.73 12.80 17.36
C PHE A 26 2.23 11.39 17.64
N ILE A 27 2.19 10.95 18.89
CA ILE A 27 2.61 9.60 19.29
C ILE A 27 1.77 8.56 18.54
N ALA A 28 0.44 8.72 18.53
CA ALA A 28 -0.46 7.82 17.81
C ALA A 28 -0.13 7.75 16.31
N ASN A 29 0.12 8.88 15.66
CA ASN A 29 0.48 8.93 14.25
C ASN A 29 1.84 8.27 13.97
N VAL A 30 2.85 8.51 14.81
CA VAL A 30 4.17 7.86 14.67
C VAL A 30 4.02 6.34 14.72
N PHE A 31 3.27 5.82 15.68
CA PHE A 31 2.99 4.38 15.75
C PHE A 31 2.21 3.90 14.53
N ALA A 32 1.11 4.57 14.17
CA ALA A 32 0.28 4.21 13.03
C ALA A 32 1.10 4.15 11.72
N TYR A 33 1.91 5.16 11.42
CA TYR A 33 2.78 5.18 10.24
C TYR A 33 3.87 4.12 10.28
N THR A 34 4.44 3.83 11.46
CA THR A 34 5.44 2.77 11.62
C THR A 34 4.83 1.40 11.31
N PHE A 35 3.65 1.11 11.84
CA PHE A 35 2.94 -0.14 11.53
C PHE A 35 2.53 -0.20 10.06
N LEU A 36 2.04 0.90 9.49
CA LEU A 36 1.72 1.00 8.06
C LEU A 36 2.92 0.66 7.20
N PHE A 37 4.08 1.22 7.53
CA PHE A 37 5.33 0.97 6.83
C PHE A 37 5.73 -0.51 6.92
N MET A 38 5.70 -1.10 8.12
CA MET A 38 6.06 -2.50 8.33
C MET A 38 5.11 -3.45 7.57
N ILE A 39 3.80 -3.23 7.65
CA ILE A 39 2.82 -4.04 6.91
C ILE A 39 3.02 -3.89 5.40
N SER A 40 3.32 -2.68 4.93
CA SER A 40 3.62 -2.45 3.51
C SER A 40 4.83 -3.25 3.04
N LEU A 41 5.91 -3.31 3.84
CA LEU A 41 7.07 -4.15 3.51
C LEU A 41 6.71 -5.64 3.43
N ILE A 42 5.93 -6.14 4.39
CA ILE A 42 5.47 -7.53 4.39
C ILE A 42 4.62 -7.82 3.14
N ALA A 43 3.72 -6.90 2.78
CA ALA A 43 2.90 -7.04 1.58
C ALA A 43 3.74 -7.11 0.30
N VAL A 44 4.74 -6.24 0.15
CA VAL A 44 5.67 -6.27 -1.00
C VAL A 44 6.45 -7.59 -1.04
N ALA A 45 6.94 -8.09 0.10
CA ALA A 45 7.63 -9.37 0.17
C ALA A 45 6.72 -10.54 -0.25
N ASN A 46 5.45 -10.52 0.18
CA ASN A 46 4.47 -11.54 -0.22
C ASN A 46 4.21 -11.50 -1.72
N VAL A 47 4.03 -10.31 -2.31
CA VAL A 47 3.85 -10.15 -3.75
C VAL A 47 5.08 -10.69 -4.51
N PHE A 48 6.30 -10.36 -4.07
CA PHE A 48 7.52 -10.91 -4.65
C PHE A 48 7.54 -12.44 -4.63
N ASN A 49 7.21 -13.04 -3.48
CA ASN A 49 7.19 -14.50 -3.31
C ASN A 49 6.13 -15.18 -4.19
N THR A 50 4.93 -14.60 -4.28
CA THR A 50 3.86 -15.13 -5.15
C THR A 50 4.26 -15.06 -6.62
N ILE A 51 4.77 -13.92 -7.07
CA ILE A 51 5.17 -13.74 -8.47
C ILE A 51 6.34 -14.66 -8.84
N SER A 52 7.37 -14.71 -8.00
CA SER A 52 8.52 -15.61 -8.19
C SER A 52 8.09 -17.06 -8.32
N THR A 53 7.17 -17.50 -7.47
CA THR A 53 6.61 -18.86 -7.52
C THR A 53 5.80 -19.09 -8.80
N ASN A 54 4.94 -18.14 -9.20
CA ASN A 54 4.14 -18.24 -10.42
C ASN A 54 5.03 -18.37 -11.67
N ILE A 55 6.09 -17.56 -11.77
CA ILE A 55 7.05 -17.61 -12.89
C ILE A 55 7.79 -18.95 -12.91
N LYS A 56 8.22 -19.47 -11.76
CA LYS A 56 8.88 -20.78 -11.67
C LYS A 56 7.99 -21.90 -12.20
N MET A 57 6.70 -21.90 -11.83
CA MET A 57 5.74 -22.91 -12.31
C MET A 57 5.51 -22.79 -13.83
N ARG A 58 5.45 -21.58 -14.37
CA ARG A 58 5.23 -21.33 -15.81
C ARG A 58 6.48 -21.36 -16.67
N ARG A 59 7.67 -21.51 -16.08
CA ARG A 59 8.94 -21.50 -16.82
C ARG A 59 8.96 -22.53 -17.96
N ARG A 60 8.35 -23.71 -17.77
CA ARG A 60 8.27 -24.75 -18.81
C ARG A 60 7.39 -24.34 -19.99
N GLU A 61 6.21 -23.76 -19.70
CA GLU A 61 5.30 -23.25 -20.74
C GLU A 61 5.94 -22.10 -21.52
N LEU A 62 6.63 -21.20 -20.81
CA LEU A 62 7.33 -20.05 -21.39
C LEU A 62 8.53 -20.47 -22.24
N ALA A 63 9.26 -21.52 -21.83
CA ALA A 63 10.34 -22.10 -22.63
C ALA A 63 9.80 -22.68 -23.95
N MET A 64 8.66 -23.35 -23.92
CA MET A 64 8.00 -23.82 -25.14
C MET A 64 7.55 -22.65 -26.04
N LEU A 65 6.96 -21.60 -25.48
CA LEU A 65 6.55 -20.41 -26.24
C LEU A 65 7.75 -19.69 -26.87
N ARG A 66 8.88 -19.60 -26.15
CA ARG A 66 10.13 -19.07 -26.70
C ARG A 66 10.67 -19.91 -27.86
N SER A 67 10.56 -21.23 -27.81
CA SER A 67 10.98 -22.12 -28.92
C SER A 67 10.16 -21.91 -30.20
N VAL A 68 8.94 -21.37 -30.10
CA VAL A 68 8.07 -21.03 -31.24
C VAL A 68 8.26 -19.56 -31.68
N GLY A 69 9.15 -18.80 -31.02
CA GLY A 69 9.55 -17.44 -31.42
C GLY A 69 8.98 -16.30 -30.58
N MET A 70 8.38 -16.57 -29.40
CA MET A 70 7.87 -15.51 -28.52
C MET A 70 8.99 -14.58 -28.05
N SER A 71 8.83 -13.28 -28.29
CA SER A 71 9.82 -12.27 -27.89
C SER A 71 9.78 -11.94 -26.39
N ASP A 72 10.91 -11.50 -25.85
CA ASP A 72 11.03 -11.08 -24.45
C ASP A 72 10.12 -9.90 -24.08
N HIS A 73 9.80 -9.06 -25.06
CA HIS A 73 8.90 -7.91 -24.90
C HIS A 73 7.43 -8.36 -24.80
N GLU A 74 7.01 -9.33 -25.60
CA GLU A 74 5.66 -9.91 -25.52
C GLU A 74 5.44 -10.62 -24.18
N PHE A 75 6.49 -11.27 -23.66
CA PHE A 75 6.44 -11.88 -22.33
C PHE A 75 6.23 -10.84 -21.22
N GLN A 76 6.98 -9.74 -21.25
CA GLN A 76 6.81 -8.65 -20.29
C GLN A 76 5.42 -8.01 -20.38
N LYS A 77 4.90 -7.83 -21.61
CA LYS A 77 3.55 -7.29 -21.83
C LYS A 77 2.48 -8.21 -21.24
N MET A 78 2.56 -9.52 -21.50
CA MET A 78 1.62 -10.50 -20.94
C MET A 78 1.62 -10.49 -19.41
N MET A 79 2.82 -10.51 -18.81
CA MET A 79 2.97 -10.45 -17.36
C MET A 79 2.41 -9.16 -16.74
N ASN A 80 2.60 -8.02 -17.40
CA ASN A 80 2.03 -6.75 -16.93
C ASN A 80 0.49 -6.76 -16.95
N PHE A 81 -0.12 -7.34 -17.98
CA PHE A 81 -1.59 -7.49 -18.04
C PHE A 81 -2.13 -8.38 -16.92
N GLU A 82 -1.48 -9.52 -16.68
CA GLU A 82 -1.88 -10.41 -15.61
C GLU A 82 -1.75 -9.75 -14.24
N CYS A 83 -0.66 -9.00 -14.03
CA CYS A 83 -0.46 -8.21 -12.82
C CYS A 83 -1.55 -7.14 -12.64
N GLY A 84 -1.91 -6.44 -13.71
CA GLY A 84 -3.02 -5.48 -13.70
C GLY A 84 -4.34 -6.13 -13.28
N PHE A 85 -4.61 -7.35 -13.75
CA PHE A 85 -5.77 -8.13 -13.32
C PHE A 85 -5.73 -8.48 -11.83
N TYR A 86 -4.56 -8.89 -11.30
CA TYR A 86 -4.39 -9.13 -9.87
C TYR A 86 -4.62 -7.86 -9.04
N GLY A 87 -4.04 -6.73 -9.46
CA GLY A 87 -4.24 -5.43 -8.81
C GLY A 87 -5.71 -5.00 -8.85
N MET A 88 -6.39 -5.19 -9.98
CA MET A 88 -7.81 -4.90 -10.12
C MET A 88 -8.66 -5.76 -9.17
N LYS A 89 -8.39 -7.06 -9.06
CA LYS A 89 -9.08 -7.93 -8.10
C LYS A 89 -8.81 -7.52 -6.65
N ALA A 90 -7.57 -7.13 -6.34
CA ALA A 90 -7.20 -6.64 -5.02
C ALA A 90 -7.95 -5.35 -4.67
N LEU A 91 -8.07 -4.39 -5.60
CA LEU A 91 -8.82 -3.16 -5.41
C LEU A 91 -10.33 -3.40 -5.30
N LEU A 92 -10.85 -4.32 -6.12
CA LEU A 92 -12.27 -4.69 -6.12
C LEU A 92 -12.71 -5.26 -4.76
N LEU A 93 -11.82 -5.94 -4.03
CA LEU A 93 -12.09 -6.40 -2.67
C LEU A 93 -11.67 -5.36 -1.61
N GLY A 94 -10.55 -4.67 -1.82
CA GLY A 94 -9.99 -3.73 -0.86
C GLY A 94 -10.83 -2.48 -0.66
N ILE A 95 -11.35 -1.88 -1.73
CA ILE A 95 -12.19 -0.67 -1.63
C ILE A 95 -13.48 -0.96 -0.84
N PRO A 96 -14.28 -1.99 -1.16
CA PRO A 96 -15.46 -2.31 -0.37
C PRO A 96 -15.15 -2.63 1.09
N THR A 97 -14.11 -3.43 1.36
CA THR A 97 -13.72 -3.74 2.74
C THR A 97 -13.31 -2.49 3.51
N ALA A 98 -12.53 -1.59 2.90
CA ALA A 98 -12.14 -0.32 3.52
C ALA A 98 -13.35 0.58 3.80
N LEU A 99 -14.30 0.66 2.86
CA LEU A 99 -15.53 1.43 3.03
C LEU A 99 -16.39 0.86 4.17
N ILE A 100 -16.56 -0.45 4.26
CA ILE A 100 -17.32 -1.11 5.33
C ILE A 100 -16.68 -0.81 6.69
N ILE A 101 -15.36 -0.94 6.81
CA ILE A 101 -14.64 -0.63 8.05
C ILE A 101 -14.79 0.86 8.39
N SER A 102 -14.66 1.75 7.42
CA SER A 102 -14.83 3.19 7.63
C SER A 102 -16.24 3.53 8.14
N LEU A 103 -17.27 2.90 7.59
CA LEU A 103 -18.66 3.08 8.03
C LEU A 103 -18.88 2.52 9.43
N LEU A 104 -18.27 1.37 9.76
CA LEU A 104 -18.33 0.81 11.11
C LEU A 104 -17.69 1.73 12.16
N ILE A 105 -16.54 2.33 11.84
CA ILE A 105 -15.88 3.31 12.70
C ILE A 105 -16.77 4.55 12.87
N PHE A 106 -17.32 5.06 11.77
CA PHE A 106 -18.22 6.22 11.79
C PHE A 106 -19.45 5.97 12.66
N ASN A 107 -20.13 4.83 12.48
CA ASN A 107 -21.27 4.44 13.30
C ASN A 107 -20.88 4.31 14.78
N GLY A 108 -19.73 3.70 15.08
CA GLY A 108 -19.21 3.60 16.45
C GLY A 108 -18.96 4.96 17.10
N MET A 109 -18.54 5.96 16.31
CA MET A 109 -18.30 7.33 16.78
C MET A 109 -19.60 8.08 17.05
N ILE A 110 -20.63 7.90 16.21
CA ILE A 110 -22.00 8.43 16.42
C ILE A 110 -22.56 7.87 17.74
N TYR A 111 -22.48 6.55 17.96
CA TYR A 111 -22.93 5.94 19.23
C TYR A 111 -22.15 6.45 20.46
N GLY A 112 -20.94 6.99 20.28
CA GLY A 112 -20.11 7.59 21.31
C GLY A 112 -20.47 9.03 21.70
N GLY A 113 -21.53 9.62 21.12
CA GLY A 113 -22.05 10.95 21.51
C GLY A 113 -21.52 12.13 20.68
N LEU A 114 -20.97 11.88 19.49
CA LEU A 114 -20.56 12.92 18.54
C LEU A 114 -21.55 12.99 17.37
N ASP A 115 -22.71 13.60 17.61
CA ASP A 115 -23.87 13.59 16.70
C ASP A 115 -23.70 14.48 15.45
N ASP A 116 -22.65 15.33 15.38
CA ASP A 116 -22.55 16.40 14.38
C ASP A 116 -21.34 16.26 13.43
N ILE A 117 -20.96 15.01 13.13
CA ILE A 117 -19.87 14.73 12.17
C ILE A 117 -20.47 14.46 10.80
N ASN A 118 -20.31 15.42 9.90
CA ASN A 118 -20.67 15.25 8.49
C ASN A 118 -19.69 14.28 7.82
N PHE A 119 -20.20 13.15 7.30
CA PHE A 119 -19.40 12.21 6.52
C PHE A 119 -19.11 12.79 5.13
N ILE A 120 -17.94 13.42 4.97
CA ILE A 120 -17.45 13.91 3.68
C ILE A 120 -16.63 12.79 3.05
N MET A 121 -17.16 12.19 1.97
CA MET A 121 -16.46 11.13 1.24
C MET A 121 -15.25 11.72 0.47
N PRO A 122 -14.00 11.36 0.82
CA PRO A 122 -12.82 11.95 0.22
C PRO A 122 -12.44 11.23 -1.08
N TRP A 123 -13.18 11.51 -2.16
CA TRP A 123 -12.96 10.91 -3.49
C TRP A 123 -11.53 11.08 -4.00
N ALA A 124 -10.90 12.22 -3.72
CA ALA A 124 -9.51 12.48 -4.09
C ALA A 124 -8.54 11.51 -3.40
N SER A 125 -8.72 11.24 -2.10
CA SER A 125 -7.88 10.32 -1.33
C SER A 125 -8.05 8.87 -1.81
N ILE A 126 -9.27 8.48 -2.17
CA ILE A 126 -9.53 7.16 -2.76
C ILE A 126 -8.79 7.05 -4.11
N GLY A 127 -8.89 8.07 -4.97
CA GLY A 127 -8.19 8.09 -6.26
C GLY A 127 -6.67 7.96 -6.12
N ILE A 128 -6.07 8.72 -5.20
CA ILE A 128 -4.62 8.66 -4.92
C ILE A 128 -4.24 7.29 -4.36
N SER A 129 -5.05 6.71 -3.48
CA SER A 129 -4.79 5.38 -2.91
C SER A 129 -4.84 4.29 -3.99
N VAL A 130 -5.87 4.29 -4.84
CA VAL A 130 -6.00 3.35 -5.96
C VAL A 130 -4.80 3.43 -6.89
N PHE A 131 -4.42 4.65 -7.29
CA PHE A 131 -3.27 4.86 -8.15
C PHE A 131 -1.97 4.42 -7.48
N GLY A 132 -1.80 4.73 -6.19
CA GLY A 132 -0.63 4.31 -5.40
C GLY A 132 -0.49 2.79 -5.32
N VAL A 133 -1.58 2.06 -5.08
CA VAL A 133 -1.57 0.59 -5.04
C VAL A 133 -1.20 0.00 -6.39
N LEU A 134 -1.83 0.47 -7.48
CA LEU A 134 -1.48 0.02 -8.83
C LEU A 134 -0.01 0.30 -9.15
N PHE A 135 0.48 1.49 -8.77
CA PHE A 135 1.85 1.90 -9.00
C PHE A 135 2.86 1.03 -8.23
N ILE A 136 2.61 0.75 -6.95
CA ILE A 136 3.48 -0.11 -6.11
C ILE A 136 3.52 -1.54 -6.66
N VAL A 137 2.36 -2.09 -7.03
CA VAL A 137 2.26 -3.44 -7.61
C VAL A 137 3.01 -3.50 -8.94
N PHE A 138 2.85 -2.49 -9.78
CA PHE A 138 3.54 -2.38 -11.06
C PHE A 138 5.07 -2.29 -10.89
N ILE A 139 5.57 -1.44 -9.99
CA ILE A 139 7.01 -1.34 -9.69
C ILE A 139 7.55 -2.67 -9.16
N THR A 140 6.83 -3.30 -8.21
CA THR A 140 7.23 -4.57 -7.61
C THR A 140 7.37 -5.65 -8.69
N MET A 141 6.44 -5.67 -9.66
CA MET A 141 6.48 -6.60 -10.78
C MET A 141 7.69 -6.37 -11.70
N LEU A 142 7.92 -5.12 -12.12
CA LEU A 142 9.08 -4.79 -12.95
C LEU A 142 10.40 -5.17 -12.26
N TYR A 143 10.50 -4.90 -10.96
CA TYR A 143 11.65 -5.28 -10.15
C TYR A 143 11.82 -6.81 -10.08
N THR A 144 10.73 -7.55 -9.83
CA THR A 144 10.74 -9.02 -9.73
C THR A 144 11.18 -9.67 -11.03
N ILE A 145 10.61 -9.24 -12.18
CA ILE A 145 11.02 -9.73 -13.51
C ILE A 145 12.50 -9.49 -13.75
N SER A 146 12.98 -8.28 -13.44
CA SER A 146 14.38 -7.91 -13.64
C SER A 146 15.32 -8.73 -12.77
N LYS A 147 14.93 -9.01 -11.53
CA LYS A 147 15.71 -9.84 -10.61
C LYS A 147 15.77 -11.30 -11.06
N ILE A 148 14.64 -11.87 -11.50
CA ILE A 148 14.58 -13.26 -11.98
C ILE A 148 15.38 -13.46 -13.28
N LYS A 149 15.40 -12.47 -14.19
CA LYS A 149 16.26 -12.54 -15.37
C LYS A 149 17.75 -12.63 -15.00
N LYS A 150 18.19 -11.88 -13.98
CA LYS A 150 19.59 -11.91 -13.50
C LYS A 150 19.96 -13.24 -12.85
N GLU A 151 19.07 -13.81 -12.02
CA GLU A 151 19.33 -15.11 -11.37
C GLU A 151 19.47 -16.23 -12.41
N ASN A 152 18.61 -16.27 -13.45
CA ASN A 152 18.71 -17.30 -14.50
C ASN A 152 20.02 -17.22 -15.30
N ILE A 153 20.58 -16.02 -15.53
CA ILE A 153 21.84 -15.86 -16.26
C ILE A 153 23.01 -16.38 -15.43
N ILE A 154 23.00 -16.14 -14.11
CA ILE A 154 24.07 -16.59 -13.20
C ILE A 154 24.03 -18.12 -13.05
N ASP A 155 22.85 -18.72 -12.89
CA ASP A 155 22.73 -20.18 -12.79
C ASP A 155 23.11 -20.86 -14.12
N ALA A 156 22.75 -20.28 -15.28
CA ALA A 156 23.16 -20.81 -16.58
C ALA A 156 24.69 -20.76 -16.77
N LEU A 157 25.35 -19.70 -16.33
CA LEU A 157 26.82 -19.60 -16.36
C LEU A 157 27.50 -20.55 -15.37
N ARG A 158 26.84 -20.89 -14.27
CA ARG A 158 27.38 -21.81 -13.26
C ARG A 158 27.26 -23.27 -13.70
N ASP A 159 26.17 -23.66 -14.34
CA ASP A 159 25.99 -25.01 -14.90
C ASP A 159 27.00 -25.30 -16.02
N ASP A 160 27.42 -24.30 -16.80
CA ASP A 160 28.47 -24.46 -17.83
C ASP A 160 29.89 -24.64 -17.24
N LEU A 161 30.09 -24.35 -15.94
CA LEU A 161 31.38 -24.40 -15.26
C LEU A 161 31.58 -25.64 -14.36
N THR A 162 30.56 -26.49 -14.19
CA THR A 162 30.62 -27.76 -13.44
C THR A 162 30.22 -28.92 -14.32
#